data_AF-A0A6I1FN02-F1
#
_entry.id   AF-A0A6I1FN02-F1
#
_cell.length_a   1.000
_cell.length_b   1.000
_cell.length_c   1.000
_cell.angle_alpha   90.00
_cell.angle_beta   90.00
_cell.angle_gamma   90.00
#
_symmetry.space_group_name_H-M   'P 1'
#
loop_
_entity.id
_entity.type
_entity.pdbx_description
1 polymer ?
#
loop_
_entity_poly.entity_id
_entity_poly.type
_entity_poly.pdbx_seq_one_letter_code
_entity_poly.pdbx_strand_id
1 'polypeptide(L)'
;MIVWLLSRLVSSSPGEEAQEAVDEFYQFEQEGDFTNSWKLFHPYMKEKFTKGAYIQDRAHVFMNHFGVETFSYTLGEPEELETWKPSKEAPVLRWVYKVPVVQVYKGKYGNFSLQQEVFVVQEKDEWLILWDYDQ
;
A
#
# COMPACT_ATOMS: atom_id res chain seq x y z
N MET A 1 -28.27 26.72 28.68
CA MET A 1 -27.93 25.29 28.65
C MET A 1 -26.73 25.14 27.72
N ILE A 2 -25.53 24.98 28.27
CA ILE A 2 -24.28 24.90 27.49
C ILE A 2 -24.04 23.42 27.18
N VAL A 3 -24.18 23.04 25.90
CA VAL A 3 -23.85 21.69 25.44
C VAL A 3 -22.34 21.62 25.25
N TRP A 4 -21.66 20.93 26.15
CA TRP A 4 -20.25 20.56 25.96
C TRP A 4 -20.17 19.47 24.89
N LEU A 5 -19.76 19.85 23.67
CA LEU A 5 -19.30 18.87 22.70
C LEU A 5 -17.89 18.44 23.11
N LEU A 6 -17.81 17.33 23.88
CA LEU A 6 -16.56 16.63 24.07
C LEU A 6 -16.25 15.87 22.78
N SER A 7 -15.54 16.51 21.84
CA SER A 7 -14.91 15.80 20.74
C SER A 7 -13.83 14.90 21.34
N ARG A 8 -14.11 13.61 21.47
CA ARG A 8 -13.07 12.61 21.74
C ARG A 8 -12.12 12.64 20.56
N LEU A 9 -10.91 13.17 20.77
CA LEU A 9 -9.76 12.88 19.94
C LEU A 9 -9.51 11.38 20.06
N VAL A 10 -10.00 10.60 19.10
CA VAL A 10 -9.60 9.21 18.95
C VAL A 10 -8.20 9.26 18.35
N SER A 11 -7.18 8.94 19.16
CA SER A 11 -5.84 8.71 18.63
C SER A 11 -5.82 7.34 17.97
N SER A 12 -5.60 7.30 16.66
CA SER A 12 -5.29 6.07 15.91
C SER A 12 -4.00 5.45 16.46
N SER A 13 -3.94 4.11 16.48
CA SER A 13 -2.68 3.41 16.72
C SER A 13 -1.80 3.48 15.46
N PRO A 14 -0.45 3.40 15.59
CA PRO A 14 0.40 3.43 14.40
C PRO A 14 0.14 2.27 13.43
N GLY A 15 -0.33 1.12 13.92
CA GLY A 15 -0.77 0.02 13.06
C GLY A 15 -2.02 0.35 12.25
N GLU A 16 -3.00 1.03 12.87
CA GLU A 16 -4.19 1.54 12.14
C GLU A 16 -3.79 2.57 11.09
N GLU A 17 -2.89 3.51 11.40
CA GLU A 17 -2.42 4.51 10.43
C GLU A 17 -1.63 3.86 9.27
N ALA A 18 -0.82 2.84 9.56
CA ALA A 18 -0.15 2.06 8.53
C ALA A 18 -1.16 1.34 7.62
N GLN A 19 -2.21 0.77 8.20
CA GLN A 19 -3.28 0.12 7.44
C GLN A 19 -4.07 1.14 6.59
N GLU A 20 -4.34 2.34 7.13
CA GLU A 20 -4.96 3.45 6.38
C GLU A 20 -4.10 3.89 5.20
N ALA A 21 -2.78 3.97 5.35
CA ALA A 21 -1.87 4.29 4.24
C ALA A 21 -1.90 3.24 3.12
N VAL A 22 -2.03 1.96 3.48
CA VAL A 22 -2.20 0.86 2.50
C VAL A 22 -3.57 0.95 1.85
N ASP A 23 -4.62 1.28 2.60
CA ASP A 23 -5.95 1.51 2.06
C ASP A 23 -5.93 2.64 1.03
N GLU A 24 -5.39 3.81 1.38
CA GLU A 24 -5.25 4.95 0.47
C GLU A 24 -4.48 4.58 -0.81
N PHE A 25 -3.39 3.82 -0.68
CA PHE A 25 -2.64 3.32 -1.83
C PHE A 25 -3.49 2.46 -2.77
N TYR A 26 -4.26 1.50 -2.23
CA TYR A 26 -5.08 0.63 -3.06
C TYR A 26 -6.39 1.26 -3.53
N GLN A 27 -6.91 2.28 -2.84
CA GLN A 27 -8.01 3.12 -3.36
C GLN A 27 -7.56 3.82 -4.64
N PHE A 28 -6.39 4.48 -4.62
CA PHE A 28 -5.83 5.10 -5.83
C PHE A 28 -5.60 4.08 -6.96
N GLU A 29 -5.02 2.91 -6.66
CA GLU A 29 -4.82 1.86 -7.67
C GLU A 29 -6.15 1.33 -8.24
N GLN A 30 -7.17 1.15 -7.39
CA GLN A 30 -8.51 0.69 -7.78
C GLN A 30 -9.21 1.69 -8.71
N GLU A 31 -9.02 2.99 -8.48
CA GLU A 31 -9.53 4.09 -9.31
C GLU A 31 -8.70 4.34 -10.58
N GLY A 32 -7.58 3.63 -10.74
CA GLY A 32 -6.64 3.83 -11.84
C GLY A 32 -5.76 5.09 -11.71
N ASP A 33 -5.76 5.75 -10.54
CA ASP A 33 -4.87 6.86 -10.22
C ASP A 33 -3.50 6.36 -9.75
N PHE A 34 -2.80 5.69 -10.67
CA PHE A 34 -1.43 5.22 -10.44
C PHE A 34 -0.43 6.38 -10.19
N THR A 35 -0.83 7.62 -10.48
CA THR A 35 -0.01 8.80 -10.19
C THR A 35 0.04 9.08 -8.70
N ASN A 36 -1.09 8.99 -8.00
CA ASN A 36 -1.16 9.25 -6.57
C ASN A 36 -0.69 8.06 -5.74
N SER A 37 -1.01 6.83 -6.14
CA SER A 37 -0.44 5.64 -5.48
C SER A 37 1.09 5.65 -5.52
N TRP A 38 1.69 6.04 -6.65
CA TRP A 38 3.15 6.19 -6.77
C TRP A 38 3.74 7.24 -5.82
N LYS A 39 2.99 8.28 -5.45
CA LYS A 39 3.48 9.30 -4.51
C LYS A 39 3.67 8.73 -3.10
N LEU A 40 2.83 7.78 -2.70
CA LEU A 40 2.88 7.10 -1.40
C LEU A 40 4.06 6.13 -1.27
N PHE A 41 4.80 5.86 -2.34
CA PHE A 41 5.98 5.02 -2.26
C PHE A 41 7.12 5.67 -1.48
N HIS A 42 7.79 4.84 -0.69
CA HIS A 42 9.09 5.15 -0.11
C HIS A 42 10.14 5.44 -1.21
N PRO A 43 11.14 6.33 -0.97
CA PRO A 43 12.19 6.62 -1.95
C PRO A 43 12.86 5.39 -2.58
N TYR A 44 13.14 4.36 -1.78
CA TYR A 44 13.65 3.06 -2.25
C TYR A 44 12.80 2.44 -3.38
N MET A 45 11.47 2.53 -3.29
CA MET A 45 10.57 2.02 -4.33
C MET A 45 10.59 2.91 -5.57
N LYS A 46 10.73 4.23 -5.39
CA LYS A 46 10.84 5.21 -6.49
C LYS A 46 12.14 5.06 -7.28
N GLU A 47 13.21 4.54 -6.68
CA GLU A 47 14.44 4.15 -7.40
C GLU A 47 14.21 2.94 -8.31
N LYS A 48 13.35 2.00 -7.91
CA LYS A 48 13.00 0.83 -8.72
C LYS A 48 12.03 1.17 -9.84
N PHE A 49 11.07 2.06 -9.57
CA PHE A 49 10.05 2.44 -10.52
C PHE A 49 10.03 3.94 -10.72
N THR A 50 10.55 4.38 -11.86
CA THR A 50 10.28 5.75 -12.32
C THR A 50 8.77 5.94 -12.46
N LYS A 51 8.27 7.13 -12.14
CA LYS A 51 6.83 7.43 -12.16
C LYS A 51 6.15 7.01 -13.46
N GLY A 52 6.75 7.36 -14.61
CA GLY A 52 6.20 7.03 -15.93
C GLY A 52 6.12 5.52 -16.19
N ALA A 53 7.20 4.79 -15.89
CA ALA A 53 7.24 3.34 -16.04
C ALA A 53 6.21 2.66 -15.13
N TYR A 54 6.12 3.09 -13.86
CA TYR A 54 5.14 2.56 -12.92
C TYR A 54 3.71 2.69 -13.44
N ILE A 55 3.30 3.90 -13.81
CA ILE A 55 1.93 4.17 -14.27
C ILE A 55 1.59 3.34 -15.51
N GLN A 56 2.52 3.25 -16.47
CA GLN A 56 2.30 2.50 -17.71
C GLN A 56 2.24 1.00 -17.46
N ASP A 57 3.22 0.43 -16.75
CA ASP A 57 3.34 -1.00 -16.55
C ASP A 57 2.23 -1.53 -15.64
N ARG A 58 1.89 -0.79 -14.57
CA ARG A 58 0.84 -1.19 -13.62
C ARG A 58 -0.51 -1.29 -14.33
N ALA A 59 -0.88 -0.27 -15.10
CA ALA A 59 -2.10 -0.27 -15.91
C ALA A 59 -2.07 -1.35 -16.99
N HIS A 60 -0.93 -1.51 -17.67
CA HIS A 60 -0.79 -2.49 -18.75
C HIS A 60 -0.96 -3.93 -18.25
N VAL A 61 -0.30 -4.29 -17.16
CA VAL A 61 -0.29 -5.67 -16.63
C VAL A 61 -1.60 -5.98 -15.92
N PHE A 62 -2.01 -5.18 -14.94
CA PHE A 62 -3.10 -5.58 -14.04
C PHE A 62 -4.48 -5.19 -14.55
N MET A 63 -4.59 -4.14 -15.37
CA MET A 63 -5.88 -3.69 -15.89
C MET A 63 -6.09 -4.22 -17.31
N ASN A 64 -5.23 -3.81 -18.24
CA ASN A 64 -5.40 -4.10 -19.66
C ASN A 64 -5.19 -5.57 -19.99
N HIS A 65 -4.13 -6.19 -19.46
CA HIS A 65 -3.85 -7.59 -19.77
C HIS A 65 -4.92 -8.51 -19.20
N PHE A 66 -5.34 -8.27 -17.96
CA PHE A 66 -6.41 -9.02 -17.30
C PHE A 66 -7.80 -8.70 -17.86
N GLY A 67 -7.94 -7.57 -18.55
CA GLY A 67 -9.20 -7.13 -19.16
C GLY A 67 -10.21 -6.70 -18.10
N VAL A 68 -9.77 -5.89 -17.13
CA VAL A 68 -10.61 -5.29 -16.09
C VAL A 68 -10.52 -3.78 -16.10
N GLU A 69 -11.59 -3.12 -15.69
CA GLU A 69 -11.60 -1.66 -15.44
C GLU A 69 -11.21 -1.32 -14.00
N THR A 70 -11.38 -2.26 -13.07
CA THR A 70 -11.07 -2.12 -11.65
C THR A 70 -10.90 -3.49 -10.97
N PHE A 71 -10.51 -3.50 -9.71
CA PHE A 71 -10.39 -4.69 -8.85
C PHE A 71 -10.88 -4.38 -7.44
N SER A 72 -11.31 -5.39 -6.68
CA SER A 72 -11.60 -5.22 -5.24
C SER A 72 -10.41 -5.67 -4.41
N TYR A 73 -10.22 -5.13 -3.21
CA TYR A 73 -9.17 -5.60 -2.31
C TYR A 73 -9.66 -5.69 -0.86
N THR A 74 -8.93 -6.46 -0.05
CA THR A 74 -9.13 -6.56 1.41
C THR A 74 -7.78 -6.46 2.11
N LEU A 75 -7.78 -5.82 3.27
CA LEU A 75 -6.61 -5.66 4.14
C LEU A 75 -6.74 -6.60 5.35
N GLY A 76 -5.64 -7.25 5.71
CA GLY A 76 -5.51 -8.01 6.95
C GLY A 76 -5.05 -7.12 8.11
N GLU A 77 -4.97 -7.72 9.30
CA GLU A 77 -4.45 -7.06 10.49
C GLU A 77 -2.97 -6.69 10.31
N PRO A 78 -2.56 -5.47 10.69
CA PRO A 78 -1.17 -5.03 10.62
C PRO A 78 -0.30 -5.77 11.65
N GLU A 79 0.85 -6.27 11.20
CA GLU A 79 1.88 -6.88 12.05
C GLU A 79 3.06 -5.92 12.20
N GLU A 80 3.42 -5.57 13.43
CA GLU A 80 4.59 -4.73 13.71
C GLU A 80 5.88 -5.56 13.67
N LEU A 81 6.87 -5.07 12.94
CA LEU A 81 8.22 -5.61 12.83
C LEU A 81 9.20 -4.59 13.40
N GLU A 82 9.89 -4.94 14.49
CA GLU A 82 10.89 -4.06 15.11
C GLU A 82 11.97 -3.64 14.12
N THR A 83 12.40 -4.58 13.26
CA THR A 83 13.35 -4.35 12.18
C THR A 83 12.99 -5.18 10.95
N TRP A 84 13.13 -4.58 9.77
CA TRP A 84 12.96 -5.27 8.50
C TRP A 84 13.82 -4.61 7.41
N LYS A 85 14.15 -5.34 6.34
CA LYS A 85 14.87 -4.80 5.18
C LYS A 85 14.20 -5.27 3.89
N PRO A 86 14.03 -4.40 2.89
CA PRO A 86 13.35 -4.77 1.65
C PRO A 86 14.20 -5.63 0.70
N SER A 87 15.53 -5.67 0.87
CA SER A 87 16.41 -6.62 0.17
C SER A 87 17.71 -6.82 0.96
N LYS A 88 18.56 -7.76 0.55
CA LYS A 88 19.85 -8.07 1.22
C LYS A 88 20.78 -6.85 1.28
N GLU A 89 20.75 -6.00 0.26
CA GLU A 89 21.60 -4.82 0.07
C GLU A 89 20.96 -3.52 0.59
N ALA A 90 19.68 -3.55 0.95
CA ALA A 90 18.97 -2.37 1.41
C ALA A 90 19.26 -2.04 2.88
N PRO A 91 19.15 -0.76 3.28
CA PRO A 91 19.22 -0.37 4.69
C PRO A 91 18.16 -1.07 5.55
N VAL A 92 18.50 -1.31 6.82
CA VAL A 92 17.53 -1.81 7.80
C VAL A 92 16.61 -0.66 8.21
N LEU A 93 15.30 -0.90 8.07
CA LEU A 93 14.22 -0.05 8.56
C LEU A 93 13.76 -0.55 9.93
N ARG A 94 13.25 0.35 10.77
CA ARG A 94 12.71 0.02 12.09
C ARG A 94 11.25 0.39 12.20
N TRP A 95 10.53 -0.31 13.08
CA TRP A 95 9.11 -0.05 13.35
C TRP A 95 8.28 -0.11 12.06
N VAL A 96 8.48 -1.18 11.30
CA VAL A 96 7.83 -1.42 10.01
C VAL A 96 6.55 -2.18 10.25
N TYR A 97 5.47 -1.81 9.58
CA TYR A 97 4.22 -2.56 9.62
C TYR A 97 4.05 -3.37 8.36
N LYS A 98 3.69 -4.64 8.51
CA LYS A 98 3.34 -5.54 7.42
C LYS A 98 1.83 -5.71 7.38
N VAL A 99 1.22 -5.36 6.26
CA VAL A 99 -0.23 -5.44 6.03
C VAL A 99 -0.48 -6.47 4.92
N PRO A 100 -1.13 -7.61 5.23
CA PRO A 100 -1.54 -8.56 4.20
C PRO A 100 -2.61 -7.95 3.30
N VAL A 101 -2.43 -8.02 1.98
CA VAL A 101 -3.41 -7.53 1.00
C VAL A 101 -3.81 -8.64 0.05
N VAL A 102 -5.12 -8.77 -0.17
CA VAL A 102 -5.68 -9.63 -1.21
C VAL A 102 -6.38 -8.77 -2.24
N GLN A 103 -5.87 -8.74 -3.47
CA GLN A 103 -6.50 -8.07 -4.61
C GLN A 103 -7.25 -9.12 -5.44
N VAL A 104 -8.51 -8.86 -5.78
CA VAL A 104 -9.39 -9.77 -6.52
C VAL A 104 -9.74 -9.16 -7.87
N TYR A 105 -9.35 -9.86 -8.92
CA TYR A 105 -9.57 -9.47 -10.31
C TYR A 105 -10.62 -10.40 -10.92
N LYS A 106 -11.62 -9.82 -11.60
CA LYS A 106 -12.68 -10.54 -12.33
C LYS A 106 -12.53 -10.30 -13.82
N GLY A 107 -11.47 -10.87 -14.38
CA GLY A 107 -11.01 -10.57 -15.74
C GLY A 107 -11.46 -11.60 -16.77
N LYS A 108 -10.98 -11.42 -18.00
CA LYS A 108 -11.27 -12.30 -19.15
C LYS A 108 -10.73 -13.74 -18.97
N TYR A 109 -9.86 -13.95 -17.98
CA TYR A 109 -9.29 -15.25 -17.61
C TYR A 109 -9.98 -15.89 -16.39
N GLY A 110 -11.11 -15.35 -15.95
CA GLY A 110 -11.82 -15.79 -14.76
C GLY A 110 -11.47 -14.96 -13.52
N ASN A 111 -11.94 -15.44 -12.37
CA ASN A 111 -11.73 -14.77 -11.09
C ASN A 111 -10.47 -15.31 -10.42
N PHE A 112 -9.58 -14.43 -10.00
CA PHE A 112 -8.39 -14.80 -9.25
C PHE A 112 -8.03 -13.74 -8.22
N SER A 113 -7.26 -14.18 -7.23
CA SER A 113 -6.81 -13.34 -6.13
C SER A 113 -5.28 -13.31 -6.09
N LEU A 114 -4.72 -12.12 -5.98
CA LEU A 114 -3.30 -11.89 -5.74
C LEU A 114 -3.11 -11.56 -4.25
N GLN A 115 -2.32 -12.39 -3.57
CA GLN A 115 -1.95 -12.16 -2.17
C GLN A 115 -0.58 -11.50 -2.14
N GLN A 116 -0.47 -10.39 -1.42
CA GLN A 116 0.74 -9.60 -1.33
C GLN A 116 0.91 -9.10 0.11
N GLU A 117 2.09 -9.30 0.68
CA GLU A 117 2.49 -8.61 1.91
C GLU A 117 2.99 -7.21 1.54
N VAL A 118 2.37 -6.17 2.10
CA VAL A 118 2.73 -4.77 1.86
C VAL A 118 3.33 -4.20 3.12
N PHE A 119 4.47 -3.54 2.99
CA PHE A 119 5.23 -3.00 4.12
C PHE A 119 5.07 -1.49 4.16
N VAL A 120 4.99 -0.94 5.37
CA VAL A 120 4.79 0.49 5.61
C VAL A 120 5.78 0.95 6.67
N VAL A 121 6.41 2.09 6.44
CA VAL A 121 7.28 2.75 7.42
C VAL A 121 6.90 4.22 7.51
N GLN A 122 7.00 4.79 8.71
CA GLN A 122 6.80 6.22 8.92
C GLN A 122 8.14 6.97 8.76
N GLU A 123 8.20 7.94 7.84
CA GLU A 123 9.31 8.87 7.70
C GLU A 123 8.81 10.31 7.69
N LYS A 124 9.33 11.16 8.58
CA LYS A 124 8.96 12.60 8.66
C LYS A 124 7.44 12.82 8.67
N ASP A 125 6.74 12.04 9.49
CA ASP A 125 5.28 12.07 9.66
C ASP A 125 4.48 11.60 8.42
N GLU A 126 5.13 11.02 7.41
CA GLU A 126 4.48 10.38 6.26
C GLU A 126 4.58 8.85 6.35
N TRP A 127 3.47 8.15 6.11
CA TRP A 127 3.43 6.70 6.00
C TRP A 127 3.71 6.27 4.56
N LEU A 128 4.78 5.51 4.35
CA LEU A 128 5.31 5.22 3.02
C LEU A 128 5.29 3.72 2.71
N ILE A 129 4.88 3.39 1.49
CA ILE A 129 4.71 2.01 1.01
C ILE A 129 6.03 1.42 0.51
N LEU A 130 6.29 0.16 0.87
CA LEU A 130 7.40 -0.68 0.43
C LEU A 130 6.91 -2.09 0.08
N TRP A 131 7.69 -2.80 -0.73
CA TRP A 131 7.52 -4.22 -1.04
C TRP A 131 8.79 -5.02 -0.73
N ASP A 132 8.60 -6.31 -0.51
CA ASP A 132 9.67 -7.27 -0.25
C ASP A 132 10.34 -7.72 -1.57
N TYR A 133 11.66 -7.61 -1.62
CA TYR A 133 12.54 -8.10 -2.70
C TYR A 133 13.63 -9.05 -2.17
N ASP A 134 13.52 -9.53 -0.92
CA ASP A 134 14.38 -10.57 -0.40
C ASP A 134 13.94 -11.93 -0.95
N GLN A 135 14.38 -12.22 -2.18
CA GLN A 135 14.21 -13.52 -2.85
C GLN A 135 15.46 -14.41 -2.77
#